data_AF-A0A2P7QSJ4-F1
#
_entry.id   AF-A0A2P7QSJ4-F1
#
_cell.length_a   1.000
_cell.length_b   1.000
_cell.length_c   1.000
_cell.angle_alpha   90.00
_cell.angle_beta   90.00
_cell.angle_gamma   90.00
#
_symmetry.space_group_name_H-M   'P 1'
#
loop_
_entity.id
_entity.type
_entity.pdbx_description
1 polymer ?
#
loop_
_entity_poly.entity_id
_entity_poly.type
_entity_poly.pdbx_seq_one_letter_code
_entity_poly.pdbx_strand_id
1 'polypeptide(L)'
;MIEGLDWAIAENGRRDSPFYGKLDTGKVAVMGHSCGGLQAISVAADPRIRTAMIWNSGVYNRGPATGRSGIAITKEALKRIHTPIAYVNGGPSDIAFANALDDFEKIDHVPALFAWLPVGHGGTFYTEPNGGAYADVAVAWLDWQLKGAERGRAMFAGAECGLCRNPEWTVRRKGF
;
A
#
# COMPACT_ATOMS: atom_id res chain seq x y z
N MET A 1 -12.55 -0.12 7.32
CA MET A 1 -12.22 -0.22 5.88
C MET A 1 -13.20 -1.13 5.15
N ILE A 2 -13.39 -2.38 5.58
CA ILE A 2 -14.34 -3.32 4.92
C ILE A 2 -15.77 -2.78 4.88
N GLU A 3 -16.30 -2.23 5.98
CA GLU A 3 -17.64 -1.63 5.98
C GLU A 3 -17.81 -0.51 4.93
N GLY A 4 -16.75 0.28 4.69
CA GLY A 4 -16.76 1.31 3.65
C GLY A 4 -16.76 0.73 2.23
N LEU A 5 -16.07 -0.40 2.03
CA LEU A 5 -16.15 -1.16 0.78
C LEU A 5 -17.54 -1.76 0.58
N ASP A 6 -18.13 -2.36 1.62
CA ASP A 6 -19.49 -2.92 1.58
C ASP A 6 -20.52 -1.83 1.23
N TRP A 7 -20.42 -0.67 1.88
CA TRP A 7 -21.25 0.49 1.56
C TRP A 7 -21.07 0.94 0.11
N ALA A 8 -19.83 1.12 -0.37
CA ALA A 8 -19.58 1.57 -1.75
C ALA A 8 -20.13 0.58 -2.80
N ILE A 9 -20.01 -0.72 -2.57
CA ILE A 9 -20.58 -1.76 -3.44
C ILE A 9 -22.11 -1.69 -3.42
N ALA A 10 -22.72 -1.51 -2.23
CA ALA A 10 -24.17 -1.36 -2.11
C ALA A 10 -24.69 -0.10 -2.83
N GLU A 11 -23.99 1.03 -2.69
CA GLU A 11 -24.28 2.28 -3.42
C GLU A 11 -24.21 2.08 -4.93
N ASN A 12 -23.21 1.34 -5.42
CA ASN A 12 -23.06 1.05 -6.85
C ASN A 12 -24.26 0.27 -7.43
N GLY A 13 -24.97 -0.50 -6.60
CA GLY A 13 -26.16 -1.25 -6.98
C GLY A 13 -27.48 -0.50 -6.82
N ARG A 14 -27.51 0.64 -6.11
CA ARG A 14 -28.75 1.36 -5.79
C ARG A 14 -29.06 2.42 -6.85
N ARG A 15 -30.21 2.31 -7.52
CA ARG A 15 -30.57 3.14 -8.70
C ARG A 15 -30.59 4.64 -8.45
N ASP A 16 -30.90 5.07 -7.23
CA ASP A 16 -30.95 6.47 -6.80
C ASP A 16 -29.61 6.96 -6.23
N SER A 17 -28.58 6.11 -6.15
CA SER A 17 -27.25 6.51 -5.71
C SER A 17 -26.52 7.32 -6.79
N PRO A 18 -25.77 8.37 -6.41
CA PRO A 18 -24.86 9.03 -7.34
C PRO A 18 -23.76 8.11 -7.88
N PHE A 19 -23.51 6.97 -7.25
CA PHE A 19 -22.51 5.98 -7.66
C PHE A 19 -23.08 4.84 -8.51
N TYR A 20 -24.39 4.82 -8.78
CA TYR A 20 -25.05 3.73 -9.50
C TYR A 20 -24.34 3.39 -10.83
N GLY A 21 -23.79 2.17 -10.91
CA GLY A 21 -23.06 1.66 -12.08
C GLY A 21 -21.75 2.40 -12.41
N LYS A 22 -21.20 3.21 -11.50
CA LYS A 22 -19.97 4.01 -11.74
C LYS A 22 -18.72 3.39 -11.13
N LEU A 23 -18.85 2.45 -10.21
CA LEU A 23 -17.71 1.80 -9.56
C LEU A 23 -17.44 0.45 -10.23
N ASP A 24 -16.18 0.20 -10.58
CA ASP A 24 -15.70 -1.13 -10.94
C ASP A 24 -15.36 -1.89 -9.64
N THR A 25 -16.31 -2.67 -9.15
CA THR A 25 -16.19 -3.39 -7.87
C THR A 25 -15.20 -4.56 -7.92
N GLY A 26 -14.69 -4.91 -9.11
CA GLY A 26 -13.59 -5.86 -9.29
C GLY A 26 -12.21 -5.24 -9.12
N LYS A 27 -12.12 -3.91 -8.96
CA LYS A 27 -10.85 -3.16 -8.93
C LYS A 27 -10.71 -2.35 -7.65
N VAL A 28 -10.51 -3.05 -6.54
CA VAL A 28 -10.41 -2.43 -5.22
C VAL A 28 -8.96 -2.40 -4.74
N ALA A 29 -8.50 -1.26 -4.24
CA ALA A 29 -7.25 -1.15 -3.50
C ALA A 29 -7.52 -0.72 -2.06
N VAL A 30 -6.65 -1.14 -1.14
CA VAL A 30 -6.61 -0.63 0.23
C VAL A 30 -5.29 0.05 0.49
N MET A 31 -5.33 1.15 1.21
CA MET A 31 -4.11 1.86 1.59
C MET A 31 -4.29 2.63 2.87
N GLY A 32 -3.18 2.96 3.52
CA GLY A 32 -3.22 3.81 4.68
C GLY A 32 -1.84 4.21 5.18
N HIS A 33 -1.81 5.34 5.89
CA HIS A 33 -0.63 5.91 6.52
C HIS A 33 -0.58 5.56 8.01
N SER A 34 0.61 5.21 8.51
CA SER A 34 0.82 4.92 9.94
C SER A 34 -0.18 3.87 10.48
N CYS A 35 -1.04 4.22 11.43
CA CYS A 35 -2.09 3.32 11.92
C CYS A 35 -3.03 2.81 10.80
N GLY A 36 -3.34 3.66 9.82
CA GLY A 36 -4.13 3.25 8.65
C GLY A 36 -3.43 2.18 7.81
N GLY A 37 -2.09 2.15 7.78
CA GLY A 37 -1.35 1.09 7.10
C GLY A 37 -1.53 -0.27 7.77
N LEU A 38 -1.55 -0.32 9.11
CA LEU A 38 -1.89 -1.54 9.86
C LEU A 38 -3.33 -2.01 9.57
N GLN A 39 -4.28 -1.07 9.45
CA GLN A 39 -5.66 -1.40 9.04
C GLN A 39 -5.71 -1.91 7.61
N ALA A 40 -4.96 -1.32 6.68
CA ALA A 40 -4.89 -1.77 5.30
C ALA A 40 -4.33 -3.20 5.20
N ILE A 41 -3.28 -3.52 5.97
CA ILE A 41 -2.74 -4.89 6.06
C ILE A 41 -3.77 -5.85 6.66
N SER A 42 -4.50 -5.44 7.70
CA SER A 42 -5.46 -6.34 8.36
C SER A 42 -6.60 -6.78 7.44
N VAL A 43 -6.97 -5.93 6.48
CA VAL A 43 -8.05 -6.20 5.52
C VAL A 43 -7.55 -6.68 4.15
N ALA A 44 -6.25 -6.68 3.90
CA ALA A 44 -5.67 -7.14 2.62
C ALA A 44 -5.92 -8.62 2.31
N ALA A 45 -6.39 -9.40 3.29
CA ALA A 45 -6.83 -10.78 3.11
C ALA A 45 -8.23 -10.89 2.46
N ASP A 46 -9.02 -9.81 2.41
CA ASP A 46 -10.34 -9.83 1.79
C ASP A 46 -10.19 -10.09 0.27
N PRO A 47 -10.90 -11.08 -0.30
CA PRO A 47 -10.71 -11.52 -1.69
C PRO A 47 -11.07 -10.45 -2.72
N ARG A 48 -11.81 -9.40 -2.34
CA ARG A 48 -12.16 -8.28 -3.22
C ARG A 48 -10.98 -7.33 -3.45
N ILE A 49 -9.95 -7.38 -2.60
CA ILE A 49 -8.81 -6.47 -2.67
C ILE A 49 -7.81 -6.94 -3.73
N ARG A 50 -7.56 -6.08 -4.72
CA ARG A 50 -6.66 -6.35 -5.84
C ARG A 50 -5.26 -5.78 -5.68
N THR A 51 -5.04 -4.89 -4.71
CA THR A 51 -3.70 -4.47 -4.28
C THR A 51 -3.76 -3.74 -2.94
N ALA A 52 -2.62 -3.68 -2.23
CA ALA A 52 -2.45 -2.88 -1.03
C ALA A 52 -1.27 -1.90 -1.14
N MET A 53 -1.40 -0.69 -0.60
CA MET A 53 -0.29 0.26 -0.45
C MET A 53 -0.15 0.74 1.00
N ILE A 54 1.02 0.52 1.58
CA ILE A 54 1.30 0.76 2.99
C ILE A 54 2.26 1.93 3.10
N TRP A 55 1.79 3.03 3.67
CA TRP A 55 2.56 4.28 3.75
C TRP A 55 3.11 4.48 5.16
N ASN A 56 4.43 4.61 5.30
CA ASN A 56 5.11 4.86 6.58
C ASN A 56 4.61 3.93 7.70
N SER A 57 4.42 2.64 7.38
CA SER A 57 3.78 1.66 8.25
C SER A 57 4.32 0.27 7.97
N GLY A 58 4.12 -0.63 8.93
CA GLY A 58 4.37 -2.06 8.84
C GLY A 58 3.92 -2.74 10.13
N VAL A 59 3.65 -4.03 10.09
CA VAL A 59 3.25 -4.79 11.28
C VAL A 59 4.38 -4.78 12.30
N TYR A 60 4.03 -4.63 13.58
CA TYR A 60 5.00 -4.56 14.66
C TYR A 60 5.96 -5.75 14.66
N ASN A 61 7.27 -5.48 14.74
CA ASN A 61 8.31 -6.51 14.87
C ASN A 61 8.37 -7.13 16.27
N ARG A 62 7.72 -6.51 17.25
CA ARG A 62 7.60 -7.03 18.62
C ARG A 62 6.34 -7.90 18.69
N GLY A 63 6.41 -9.01 19.44
CA GLY A 63 5.28 -9.93 19.68
C GLY A 63 4.01 -9.19 20.16
N PRO A 64 2.83 -9.84 20.23
CA PRO A 64 1.52 -9.18 20.13
C PRO A 64 1.44 -7.97 21.06
N ALA A 65 1.70 -6.81 20.48
CA ALA A 65 1.80 -5.55 21.17
C ALA A 65 0.93 -4.61 20.36
N THR A 66 -0.17 -4.20 20.96
CA THR A 66 -0.81 -2.95 20.56
C THR A 66 0.27 -1.87 20.68
N GLY A 67 0.85 -1.46 19.56
CA GLY A 67 1.69 -0.27 19.53
C GLY A 67 0.84 0.96 19.81
N ARG A 68 1.43 2.15 19.63
CA ARG A 68 0.73 3.43 19.89
C ARG A 68 -0.59 3.59 19.12
N SER A 69 -0.79 2.84 18.03
CA SER A 69 -2.05 2.88 17.27
C SER A 69 -3.22 2.13 17.91
N GLY A 70 -2.98 1.28 18.90
CA GLY A 70 -4.02 0.42 19.50
C GLY A 70 -4.51 -0.71 18.57
N ILE A 71 -3.98 -0.83 17.35
CA ILE A 71 -4.39 -1.87 16.40
C ILE A 71 -3.69 -3.18 16.74
N ALA A 72 -4.48 -4.20 17.07
CA ALA A 72 -4.01 -5.55 17.32
C ALA A 72 -3.81 -6.29 15.98
N ILE A 73 -2.56 -6.44 15.55
CA ILE A 73 -2.19 -7.21 14.36
C ILE A 73 -0.81 -7.84 14.58
N THR A 74 -0.62 -9.05 14.06
CA THR A 74 0.64 -9.80 14.12
C THR A 74 1.11 -10.16 12.72
N LYS A 75 2.38 -10.57 12.60
CA LYS A 75 3.01 -10.94 11.32
C LYS A 75 2.28 -12.09 10.59
N GLU A 76 1.44 -12.85 11.29
CA GLU A 76 0.56 -13.86 10.67
C GLU A 76 -0.42 -13.26 9.66
N ALA A 77 -0.76 -11.98 9.78
CA ALA A 77 -1.59 -11.30 8.79
C ALA A 77 -0.93 -11.24 7.41
N LEU A 78 0.41 -11.15 7.35
CA LEU A 78 1.15 -11.05 6.09
C LEU A 78 0.95 -12.28 5.20
N LYS A 79 0.87 -13.47 5.81
CA LYS A 79 0.67 -14.74 5.09
C LYS A 79 -0.67 -14.83 4.38
N ARG A 80 -1.65 -14.00 4.77
CA ARG A 80 -2.99 -13.99 4.18
C ARG A 80 -3.15 -12.98 3.05
N ILE A 81 -2.14 -12.14 2.81
CA ILE A 81 -2.14 -11.23 1.66
C ILE A 81 -2.09 -12.07 0.40
N HIS A 82 -3.04 -11.90 -0.52
CA HIS A 82 -3.15 -12.73 -1.74
C HIS A 82 -2.86 -11.93 -3.02
N THR A 83 -2.40 -10.70 -2.87
CA THR A 83 -2.40 -9.70 -3.93
C THR A 83 -1.13 -8.84 -3.90
N PRO A 84 -0.72 -8.20 -5.01
CA PRO A 84 0.46 -7.34 -5.02
C PRO A 84 0.40 -6.24 -3.98
N ILE A 85 1.50 -6.01 -3.28
CA ILE A 85 1.59 -5.04 -2.18
C ILE A 85 2.80 -4.12 -2.34
N ALA A 86 2.61 -2.83 -2.05
CA ALA A 86 3.68 -1.85 -2.01
C ALA A 86 3.83 -1.24 -0.62
N TYR A 87 5.04 -1.24 -0.09
CA TYR A 87 5.44 -0.50 1.09
C TYR A 87 6.22 0.73 0.65
N VAL A 88 5.76 1.91 1.02
CA VAL A 88 6.41 3.19 0.73
C VAL A 88 6.67 3.91 2.05
N ASN A 89 7.93 4.16 2.38
CA ASN A 89 8.34 4.54 3.73
C ASN A 89 9.28 5.76 3.77
N GLY A 90 9.39 6.41 4.93
CA GLY A 90 10.15 7.63 5.14
C GLY A 90 11.64 7.43 5.41
N GLY A 91 12.18 6.27 5.04
CA GLY A 91 13.59 5.93 5.25
C GLY A 91 13.91 5.62 6.72
N PRO A 92 15.20 5.42 7.06
CA PRO A 92 15.59 4.93 8.38
C PRO A 92 15.17 5.79 9.59
N SER A 93 14.85 7.07 9.40
CA SER A 93 14.33 7.95 10.46
C SER A 93 12.84 7.78 10.74
N ASP A 94 12.11 7.06 9.88
CA ASP A 94 10.71 6.70 10.09
C ASP A 94 10.60 5.61 11.15
N ILE A 95 9.76 5.85 12.16
CA ILE A 95 9.50 4.92 13.27
C ILE A 95 8.96 3.55 12.81
N ALA A 96 8.37 3.46 11.63
CA ALA A 96 7.82 2.24 11.07
C ALA A 96 8.74 1.57 10.03
N PHE A 97 9.91 2.15 9.73
CA PHE A 97 10.82 1.65 8.70
C PHE A 97 11.20 0.19 8.91
N ALA A 98 11.67 -0.14 10.11
CA ALA A 98 12.07 -1.51 10.45
C ALA A 98 10.89 -2.50 10.39
N ASN A 99 9.67 -2.04 10.69
CA ASN A 99 8.48 -2.88 10.58
C ASN A 99 8.15 -3.19 9.11
N ALA A 100 8.19 -2.16 8.26
CA ALA A 100 7.91 -2.28 6.83
C ALA A 100 8.95 -3.14 6.09
N LEU A 101 10.23 -2.97 6.43
CA LEU A 101 11.30 -3.77 5.88
C LEU A 101 11.14 -5.25 6.27
N ASP A 102 10.84 -5.53 7.53
CA ASP A 102 10.61 -6.88 8.03
C ASP A 102 9.37 -7.54 7.40
N ASP A 103 8.28 -6.76 7.22
CA ASP A 103 7.10 -7.22 6.49
C ASP A 103 7.48 -7.62 5.06
N PHE A 104 8.15 -6.74 4.33
CA PHE A 104 8.60 -6.99 2.97
C PHE A 104 9.48 -8.22 2.89
N GLU A 105 10.42 -8.41 3.83
CA GLU A 105 11.30 -9.58 3.86
C GLU A 105 10.53 -10.90 4.05
N LYS A 106 9.46 -10.89 4.87
CA LYS A 106 8.61 -12.07 5.15
C LYS A 106 7.59 -12.40 4.07
N ILE A 107 7.26 -11.45 3.20
CA ILE A 107 6.34 -11.70 2.08
C ILE A 107 7.14 -12.29 0.91
N ASP A 108 6.89 -13.54 0.58
CA ASP A 108 7.57 -14.27 -0.51
C ASP A 108 6.61 -14.95 -1.50
N HIS A 109 5.31 -14.93 -1.20
CA HIS A 109 4.27 -15.62 -1.97
C HIS A 109 3.45 -14.71 -2.91
N VAL A 110 3.64 -13.39 -2.83
CA VAL A 110 3.02 -12.41 -3.73
C VAL A 110 4.03 -11.35 -4.19
N PRO A 111 3.81 -10.71 -5.35
CA PRO A 111 4.57 -9.54 -5.76
C PRO A 111 4.63 -8.45 -4.69
N ALA A 112 5.84 -7.96 -4.38
CA ALA A 112 6.02 -6.95 -3.34
C ALA A 112 7.02 -5.87 -3.77
N LEU A 113 6.73 -4.62 -3.40
CA LEU A 113 7.63 -3.46 -3.49
C LEU A 113 7.94 -2.96 -2.07
N PHE A 114 9.20 -2.60 -1.83
CA PHE A 114 9.60 -1.75 -0.71
C PHE A 114 10.43 -0.59 -1.26
N ALA A 115 9.88 0.62 -1.21
CA ALA A 115 10.54 1.83 -1.67
C ALA A 115 10.55 2.88 -0.57
N TRP A 116 11.58 3.72 -0.51
CA TRP A 116 11.62 4.80 0.47
C TRP A 116 12.40 6.04 0.02
N LEU A 117 11.99 7.17 0.60
CA LEU A 117 12.67 8.47 0.60
C LEU A 117 13.03 8.85 2.04
N PRO A 118 14.13 9.56 2.33
CA PRO A 118 14.54 9.92 3.70
C PRO A 118 13.72 11.09 4.30
N VAL A 119 12.39 11.01 4.23
CA VAL A 119 11.45 12.09 4.59
C VAL A 119 10.77 11.89 5.96
N GLY A 120 11.12 10.82 6.68
CA GLY A 120 10.59 10.50 7.99
C GLY A 120 9.11 10.07 8.00
N HIS A 121 8.55 9.91 9.19
CA HIS A 121 7.23 9.29 9.38
C HIS A 121 6.07 10.06 8.71
N GLY A 122 6.20 11.37 8.57
CA GLY A 122 5.19 12.21 7.91
C GLY A 122 5.09 11.98 6.40
N GLY A 123 6.10 11.32 5.79
CA GLY A 123 6.17 11.19 4.35
C GLY A 123 6.21 12.55 3.65
N THR A 124 5.78 12.57 2.40
CA THR A 124 5.60 13.81 1.61
C THR A 124 4.19 14.42 1.78
N PHE A 125 3.31 13.79 2.57
CA PHE A 125 1.90 14.19 2.71
C PHE A 125 1.71 15.60 3.29
N TYR A 126 2.60 16.01 4.21
CA TYR A 126 2.49 17.27 4.94
C TYR A 126 3.51 18.31 4.50
N THR A 127 4.52 17.89 3.73
CA THR A 127 5.66 18.72 3.32
C THR A 127 5.59 19.14 1.87
N GLU A 128 4.76 18.47 1.05
CA GLU A 128 4.65 18.74 -0.38
C GLU A 128 3.19 18.92 -0.82
N PRO A 129 2.91 19.88 -1.73
CA PRO A 129 1.60 20.02 -2.34
C PRO A 129 1.13 18.70 -2.97
N ASN A 130 -0.15 18.37 -2.77
CA ASN A 130 -0.80 17.18 -3.33
C ASN A 130 -0.09 15.84 -3.00
N GLY A 131 0.73 15.79 -1.95
CA GLY A 131 1.43 14.58 -1.54
C GLY A 131 2.70 14.27 -2.33
N GLY A 132 3.13 15.14 -3.26
CA GLY A 132 4.47 15.09 -3.84
C GLY A 132 4.88 13.76 -4.46
N ALA A 133 6.14 13.36 -4.27
CA ALA A 133 6.70 12.14 -4.84
C ALA A 133 5.94 10.85 -4.43
N TYR A 134 5.30 10.80 -3.26
CA TYR A 134 4.46 9.65 -2.89
C TYR A 134 3.19 9.57 -3.73
N ALA A 135 2.61 10.71 -4.12
CA ALA A 135 1.43 10.73 -4.97
C ALA A 135 1.75 10.16 -6.37
N ASP A 136 2.91 10.48 -6.92
CA ASP A 136 3.37 9.90 -8.19
C ASP A 136 3.48 8.36 -8.11
N VAL A 137 4.03 7.85 -7.00
CA VAL A 137 4.07 6.41 -6.74
C VAL A 137 2.67 5.82 -6.58
N ALA A 138 1.78 6.48 -5.85
CA ALA A 138 0.40 6.03 -5.66
C ALA A 138 -0.34 5.90 -6.99
N VAL A 139 -0.29 6.94 -7.81
CA VAL A 139 -0.97 6.98 -9.12
C VAL A 139 -0.40 5.90 -10.04
N ALA A 140 0.92 5.80 -10.17
CA ALA A 140 1.55 4.80 -11.04
C ALA A 140 1.20 3.37 -10.59
N TRP A 141 1.19 3.11 -9.28
CA TRP A 141 0.87 1.79 -8.74
C TRP A 141 -0.58 1.42 -8.98
N LEU A 142 -1.52 2.33 -8.72
CA LEU A 142 -2.95 2.10 -8.93
C LEU A 142 -3.29 1.97 -10.43
N ASP A 143 -2.68 2.79 -11.29
CA ASP A 143 -2.82 2.67 -12.74
C ASP A 143 -2.34 1.30 -13.24
N TRP A 144 -1.24 0.79 -12.68
CA TRP A 144 -0.79 -0.55 -13.02
C TRP A 144 -1.71 -1.64 -12.47
N GLN A 145 -1.92 -1.69 -11.15
CA GLN A 145 -2.57 -2.82 -10.49
C GLN A 145 -4.08 -2.88 -10.74
N LEU A 146 -4.73 -1.72 -10.88
CA LEU A 146 -6.18 -1.67 -11.11
C LEU A 146 -6.51 -1.51 -12.60
N LYS A 147 -5.73 -0.74 -13.35
CA LYS A 147 -6.06 -0.42 -14.75
C LYS A 147 -5.21 -1.20 -15.77
N GLY A 148 -4.18 -1.93 -15.35
CA GLY A 148 -3.29 -2.66 -16.26
C GLY A 148 -2.40 -1.74 -17.10
N ALA A 149 -2.18 -0.49 -16.67
CA ALA A 149 -1.45 0.49 -17.46
C ALA A 149 0.06 0.17 -17.48
N GLU A 150 0.61 -0.09 -18.67
CA GLU A 150 2.05 -0.34 -18.86
C GLU A 150 2.92 0.83 -18.39
N ARG A 151 2.44 2.06 -18.52
CA ARG A 151 3.14 3.24 -18.00
C ARG A 151 3.31 3.18 -16.47
N GLY A 152 2.29 2.71 -15.75
CA GLY A 152 2.36 2.49 -14.31
C GLY A 152 3.34 1.37 -13.98
N ARG A 153 3.30 0.27 -14.74
CA ARG A 153 4.23 -0.87 -14.58
C ARG A 153 5.69 -0.45 -14.74
N ALA A 154 6.00 0.37 -15.74
CA ALA A 154 7.36 0.86 -16.03
C ALA A 154 7.97 1.67 -14.88
N MET A 155 7.16 2.19 -13.95
CA MET A 155 7.65 2.86 -12.75
C MET A 155 8.35 1.89 -11.78
N PHE A 156 7.94 0.62 -11.75
CA PHE A 156 8.36 -0.36 -10.72
C PHE A 156 9.05 -1.61 -11.26
N ALA A 157 8.78 -1.99 -12.51
CA ALA A 157 9.25 -3.25 -13.10
C ALA A 157 10.29 -3.03 -14.20
N GLY A 158 11.09 -4.07 -14.48
CA GLY A 158 12.22 -4.03 -15.41
C GLY A 158 13.52 -3.50 -14.80
N ALA A 159 14.68 -3.80 -15.39
CA ALA A 159 15.99 -3.42 -14.84
C ALA A 159 16.14 -1.90 -14.69
N GLU A 160 15.61 -1.15 -15.65
CA GLU A 160 15.66 0.31 -15.74
C GLU A 160 14.35 0.97 -15.28
N CYS A 161 13.70 0.41 -14.25
CA CYS A 161 12.41 0.93 -13.78
C CYS A 161 12.51 2.41 -13.36
N GLY A 162 11.40 3.15 -13.47
CA GLY A 162 11.36 4.59 -13.16
C GLY A 162 11.96 4.93 -11.78
N LEU A 163 11.52 4.23 -10.73
CA LEU A 163 12.09 4.43 -9.39
C LEU A 163 13.54 3.93 -9.28
N CYS A 164 13.90 2.87 -10.00
CA CYS A 164 15.26 2.29 -9.98
C CYS A 164 16.32 3.27 -10.50
N ARG A 165 15.92 4.16 -11.43
CA ARG A 165 16.79 5.18 -12.01
C ARG A 165 16.78 6.51 -11.24
N ASN A 166 15.85 6.69 -10.30
CA ASN A 166 15.82 7.88 -9.48
C ASN A 166 16.73 7.70 -8.26
N PRO A 167 17.85 8.43 -8.16
CA PRO A 167 18.82 8.27 -7.06
C PRO A 167 18.28 8.70 -5.70
N GLU A 168 17.18 9.44 -5.64
CA GLU A 168 16.54 9.83 -4.37
C GLU A 168 15.85 8.63 -3.71
N TRP A 169 15.37 7.68 -4.52
CA TRP A 169 14.65 6.51 -4.07
C TRP A 169 15.59 5.34 -3.81
N THR A 170 15.36 4.67 -2.68
CA THR A 170 15.90 3.32 -2.47
C THR A 170 14.78 2.31 -2.69
N VAL A 171 15.05 1.29 -3.51
CA VAL A 171 14.04 0.33 -3.96
C VAL A 171 14.49 -1.10 -3.72
N ARG A 172 13.58 -1.93 -3.22
CA ARG A 172 13.65 -3.40 -3.20
C ARG A 172 12.34 -3.95 -3.75
N ARG A 173 12.38 -5.07 -4.47
CA ARG A 173 11.19 -5.67 -5.09
C ARG A 173 11.30 -7.18 -5.21
N LYS A 174 10.15 -7.84 -5.29
CA LYS A 174 9.98 -9.29 -5.46
C LYS A 174 8.86 -9.54 -6.47
N GLY A 175 9.08 -10.46 -7.40
CA GLY A 175 8.01 -10.96 -8.29
C GLY A 175 7.67 -10.12 -9.52
N PHE A 176 8.48 -9.11 -9.90
CA PHE A 176 8.41 -8.33 -11.15
C PHE A 176 9.68 -7.53 -11.41
#